data_AF-A0A924XC15-F1
#
_entry.id   AF-A0A924XC15-F1
#
_cell.length_a   1.000
_cell.length_b   1.000
_cell.length_c   1.000
_cell.angle_alpha   90.00
_cell.angle_beta   90.00
_cell.angle_gamma   90.00
#
_symmetry.space_group_name_H-M   'P 1'
#
loop_
_entity.id
_entity.type
_entity.pdbx_description
1 polymer ?
#
loop_
_entity_poly.entity_id
_entity_poly.type
_entity_poly.pdbx_seq_one_letter_code
_entity_poly.pdbx_strand_id
1 'polypeptide(L)'
;MPKALIIDSEAPLAQGLKDALAARGIESSITADGTDGLERVKNENPDLIILCVELSRGSGYSVCNKLKKDPAMAAIPLILTSSQATEETFEQHKKLRTRAEAYIKKPFTMDDVLGVAGKYVTLSAPSAGASDEVEVSIDELEVELPHAPVAAAKRPVPLPDVSADEEFLDVSFGDGNGVSRTRSDTQLNIASPEPFGQESSATDVLETPFIAPAPVVVKAPAPRQTGVVNDGELQRARDEVKTLRLRVQRLEQEAQEKEVAFNDRLLQESARGRDALESKKKLAQVERDLVKFQQQAAKAHTDAESVQAQLREMQAQNEGIGNERGALTDKIAQLVDKVRELAAERDGLRRELANIQEASRNAASGVETAEKMKEKARKAVDIAMQLLDETRMAH
;
A
#
# COMPACT_ATOMS: atom_id res chain seq x y z
N MET A 1 -26.15 -16.95 10.45
CA MET A 1 -24.80 -16.85 11.04
C MET A 1 -24.26 -15.48 10.68
N PRO A 2 -23.59 -14.77 11.59
CA PRO A 2 -23.05 -13.46 11.31
C PRO A 2 -22.01 -13.52 10.18
N LYS A 3 -22.00 -12.49 9.32
CA LYS A 3 -21.11 -12.38 8.17
C LYS A 3 -20.11 -11.25 8.33
N ALA A 4 -18.85 -11.47 7.97
CA ALA A 4 -17.83 -10.43 7.90
C ALA A 4 -17.18 -10.35 6.53
N LEU A 5 -16.86 -9.14 6.08
CA LEU A 5 -16.06 -8.92 4.87
C LEU A 5 -14.68 -8.38 5.28
N ILE A 6 -13.63 -9.07 4.85
CA ILE A 6 -12.24 -8.68 5.07
C ILE A 6 -11.69 -8.11 3.75
N ILE A 7 -11.27 -6.84 3.79
CA ILE A 7 -10.69 -6.12 2.65
C ILE A 7 -9.23 -5.81 3.02
N ASP A 8 -8.31 -6.71 2.68
CA ASP A 8 -6.88 -6.56 2.95
C ASP A 8 -6.05 -7.13 1.80
N SER A 9 -4.99 -6.41 1.40
CA SER A 9 -4.10 -6.83 0.33
C SER A 9 -3.08 -7.89 0.77
N GLU A 10 -2.89 -8.03 2.08
CA GLU A 10 -1.97 -9.00 2.69
C GLU A 10 -2.64 -10.37 2.86
N ALA A 11 -2.56 -11.21 1.82
CA ALA A 11 -3.26 -12.50 1.78
C ALA A 11 -3.04 -13.42 3.00
N PRO A 12 -1.81 -13.59 3.54
CA PRO A 12 -1.60 -14.44 4.72
C PRO A 12 -2.35 -13.94 5.96
N LEU A 13 -2.33 -12.62 6.18
CA LEU A 13 -3.00 -11.99 7.31
C LEU A 13 -4.53 -12.03 7.15
N ALA A 14 -5.03 -11.75 5.94
CA ALA A 14 -6.46 -11.85 5.64
C ALA A 14 -6.99 -13.28 5.84
N GLN A 15 -6.20 -14.29 5.45
CA GLN A 15 -6.55 -15.70 5.65
C GLN A 15 -6.56 -16.06 7.14
N GLY A 16 -5.54 -15.64 7.90
CA GLY A 16 -5.51 -15.85 9.35
C GLY A 16 -6.70 -15.20 10.08
N LEU A 17 -7.10 -14.00 9.67
CA LEU A 17 -8.30 -13.34 10.20
C LEU A 17 -9.59 -14.10 9.88
N LYS A 18 -9.72 -14.60 8.65
CA LYS A 18 -10.86 -15.43 8.24
C LYS A 18 -10.96 -16.70 9.08
N ASP A 19 -9.85 -17.38 9.29
CA ASP A 19 -9.81 -18.63 10.07
C ASP A 19 -10.14 -18.36 11.55
N ALA A 20 -9.61 -17.28 12.12
CA ALA A 20 -9.90 -16.85 13.49
C ALA A 20 -11.38 -16.46 13.69
N LEU A 21 -11.98 -15.77 12.72
CA LEU A 21 -13.40 -15.42 12.74
C LEU A 21 -14.31 -16.65 12.57
N ALA A 22 -13.92 -17.57 11.69
CA ALA A 22 -14.63 -18.84 11.49
C ALA A 22 -14.66 -19.69 12.76
N ALA A 23 -13.55 -19.75 13.50
CA ALA A 23 -13.47 -20.42 14.81
C ALA A 23 -14.41 -19.82 15.88
N ARG A 24 -14.86 -18.57 15.69
CA ARG A 24 -15.85 -17.89 16.54
C ARG A 24 -17.27 -17.90 15.95
N GLY A 25 -17.50 -18.65 14.87
CA GLY A 25 -18.81 -18.81 14.23
C GLY A 25 -19.23 -17.67 13.32
N ILE A 26 -18.28 -16.84 12.86
CA ILE A 26 -18.52 -15.80 11.85
C ILE A 26 -18.10 -16.33 10.48
N GLU A 27 -19.02 -16.29 9.52
CA GLU A 27 -18.70 -16.58 8.13
C GLU A 27 -18.02 -15.35 7.51
N SER A 28 -16.84 -15.51 6.91
CA SER A 28 -16.14 -14.35 6.32
C SER A 28 -15.64 -14.57 4.90
N SER A 29 -15.84 -13.54 4.07
CA SER A 29 -15.29 -13.44 2.71
C SER A 29 -14.08 -12.50 2.69
N ILE A 30 -13.16 -12.73 1.76
CA ILE A 30 -11.92 -11.94 1.60
C ILE A 30 -11.92 -11.31 0.21
N THR A 31 -11.49 -10.05 0.13
CA THR A 31 -11.06 -9.41 -1.10
C THR A 31 -9.83 -8.53 -0.85
N ALA A 32 -9.01 -8.34 -1.89
CA ALA A 32 -7.81 -7.51 -1.84
C ALA A 32 -8.01 -6.13 -2.49
N ASP A 33 -9.17 -5.90 -3.10
CA ASP A 33 -9.49 -4.68 -3.85
C ASP A 33 -10.65 -3.92 -3.17
N GLY A 34 -10.48 -2.61 -3.00
CA GLY A 34 -11.48 -1.76 -2.38
C GLY A 34 -12.73 -1.55 -3.23
N THR A 35 -12.62 -1.66 -4.55
CA THR A 35 -13.75 -1.55 -5.49
C THR A 35 -14.62 -2.81 -5.44
N ASP A 36 -14.01 -3.99 -5.55
CA ASP A 36 -14.68 -5.29 -5.33
C ASP A 36 -15.27 -5.36 -3.92
N GLY A 37 -14.54 -4.89 -2.90
CA GLY A 37 -15.05 -4.79 -1.54
C GLY A 37 -16.32 -3.95 -1.44
N LEU A 38 -16.37 -2.79 -2.09
CA LEU A 38 -17.55 -1.94 -2.09
C LEU A 38 -18.76 -2.63 -2.76
N GLU A 39 -18.56 -3.34 -3.86
CA GLU A 39 -19.61 -4.11 -4.55
C GLU A 39 -20.11 -5.27 -3.69
N ARG A 40 -19.21 -6.00 -3.04
CA ARG A 40 -19.55 -7.11 -2.14
C ARG A 40 -20.32 -6.66 -0.92
N VAL A 41 -20.00 -5.50 -0.34
CA VAL A 41 -20.82 -4.98 0.77
C VAL A 41 -22.28 -4.82 0.33
N LYS A 42 -22.53 -4.34 -0.89
CA LYS A 42 -23.91 -4.17 -1.40
C LYS A 42 -24.63 -5.50 -1.62
N ASN A 43 -23.91 -6.50 -2.12
CA ASN A 43 -24.48 -7.78 -2.52
C ASN A 43 -24.61 -8.76 -1.35
N GLU A 44 -23.60 -8.81 -0.47
CA GLU A 44 -23.48 -9.79 0.61
C GLU A 44 -24.11 -9.29 1.92
N ASN A 45 -24.27 -7.96 2.10
CA ASN A 45 -24.76 -7.31 3.32
C ASN A 45 -24.09 -7.85 4.59
N PRO A 46 -22.77 -7.68 4.75
CA PRO A 46 -22.04 -8.19 5.91
C PRO A 46 -22.47 -7.46 7.20
N ASP A 47 -22.38 -8.17 8.33
CA ASP A 47 -22.62 -7.62 9.67
C ASP A 47 -21.37 -6.89 10.22
N LEU A 48 -20.20 -7.10 9.62
CA LEU A 48 -18.93 -6.46 10.00
C LEU A 48 -18.02 -6.29 8.79
N ILE A 49 -17.31 -5.16 8.73
CA ILE A 49 -16.29 -4.92 7.71
C ILE A 49 -14.94 -4.70 8.39
N ILE A 50 -13.92 -5.43 7.97
CA ILE A 50 -12.52 -5.20 8.35
C ILE A 50 -11.80 -4.68 7.12
N LEU A 51 -11.32 -3.45 7.16
CA LEU A 51 -10.81 -2.73 5.99
C LEU A 51 -9.39 -2.23 6.24
N CYS A 52 -8.45 -2.67 5.41
CA CYS A 52 -7.09 -2.16 5.39
C CYS A 52 -7.03 -0.80 4.70
N VAL A 53 -6.28 0.13 5.28
CA VAL A 53 -6.03 1.46 4.68
C VAL A 53 -5.14 1.32 3.43
N GLU A 54 -4.13 0.46 3.48
CA GLU A 54 -3.19 0.21 2.40
C GLU A 54 -3.70 -0.88 1.44
N LEU A 55 -4.53 -0.48 0.48
CA LEU A 55 -5.03 -1.38 -0.58
C LEU A 55 -4.17 -1.27 -1.84
N SER A 56 -4.20 -2.33 -2.66
CA SER A 56 -3.48 -2.38 -3.94
C SER A 56 -3.97 -1.34 -4.95
N ARG A 57 -5.26 -1.00 -4.90
CA ARG A 57 -5.92 -0.02 -5.78
C ARG A 57 -6.75 0.97 -4.96
N GLY A 58 -6.10 2.07 -4.58
CA GLY A 58 -6.72 3.19 -3.87
C GLY A 58 -6.52 3.14 -2.35
N SER A 59 -7.11 4.11 -1.65
CA SER A 59 -7.00 4.22 -0.19
C SER A 59 -8.24 3.63 0.51
N GLY A 60 -8.02 2.82 1.53
CA GLY A 60 -9.10 2.32 2.40
C GLY A 60 -9.90 3.45 3.08
N TYR A 61 -9.30 4.61 3.33
CA TYR A 61 -10.05 5.79 3.82
C TYR A 61 -11.12 6.25 2.81
N SER A 62 -10.81 6.22 1.52
CA SER A 62 -11.77 6.56 0.46
C SER A 62 -12.90 5.54 0.38
N VAL A 63 -12.61 4.25 0.58
CA VAL A 63 -13.61 3.18 0.64
C VAL A 63 -14.51 3.36 1.87
N CYS A 64 -13.92 3.60 3.05
CA CYS A 64 -14.66 3.90 4.29
C CYS A 64 -15.59 5.11 4.11
N ASN A 65 -15.10 6.18 3.48
CA ASN A 65 -15.92 7.36 3.18
C ASN A 65 -17.10 7.05 2.27
N LYS A 66 -16.93 6.22 1.24
CA LYS A 66 -18.03 5.81 0.35
C LYS A 66 -19.07 4.97 1.11
N LEU A 67 -18.61 4.00 1.90
CA LEU A 67 -19.47 3.13 2.71
C LEU A 67 -20.29 3.92 3.73
N LYS A 68 -19.67 4.87 4.44
CA LYS A 68 -20.36 5.69 5.46
C LYS A 68 -21.26 6.78 4.87
N LYS A 69 -21.09 7.15 3.60
CA LYS A 69 -21.99 8.08 2.90
C LYS A 69 -23.26 7.40 2.39
N ASP A 70 -23.21 6.11 2.10
CA ASP A 70 -24.38 5.35 1.67
C ASP A 70 -25.25 5.00 2.89
N PRO A 71 -26.49 5.52 3.00
CA PRO A 71 -27.33 5.31 4.18
C PRO A 71 -27.67 3.82 4.42
N ALA A 72 -27.63 2.98 3.39
CA ALA A 72 -27.87 1.53 3.55
C ALA A 72 -26.68 0.82 4.21
N MET A 73 -25.46 1.34 4.06
CA MET A 73 -24.22 0.69 4.52
C MET A 73 -23.59 1.40 5.71
N ALA A 74 -23.96 2.66 5.96
CA ALA A 74 -23.41 3.46 7.05
C ALA A 74 -23.60 2.83 8.43
N ALA A 75 -24.66 2.03 8.60
CA ALA A 75 -24.98 1.31 9.82
C ALA A 75 -24.07 0.10 10.08
N ILE A 76 -23.39 -0.43 9.05
CA ILE A 76 -22.51 -1.60 9.19
C ILE A 76 -21.25 -1.15 9.95
N PRO A 77 -20.89 -1.83 11.05
CA PRO A 77 -19.68 -1.53 11.81
C PRO A 77 -18.44 -1.84 10.98
N LEU A 78 -17.49 -0.90 11.00
CA LEU A 78 -16.27 -0.95 10.22
C LEU A 78 -15.05 -0.78 11.13
N ILE A 79 -14.10 -1.71 11.00
CA ILE A 79 -12.81 -1.69 11.67
C ILE A 79 -11.75 -1.34 10.63
N LEU A 80 -11.07 -0.21 10.81
CA LEU A 80 -9.92 0.15 9.97
C LEU A 80 -8.64 -0.46 10.51
N THR A 81 -7.89 -1.13 9.65
CA THR A 81 -6.55 -1.65 9.94
C THR A 81 -5.51 -0.90 9.11
N SER A 82 -4.31 -0.68 9.64
CA SER A 82 -3.24 -0.02 8.88
C SER A 82 -1.85 -0.36 9.40
N SER A 83 -0.89 -0.51 8.49
CA SER A 83 0.53 -0.67 8.82
C SER A 83 1.31 0.64 8.84
N GLN A 84 0.85 1.66 8.10
CA GLN A 84 1.59 2.93 7.93
C GLN A 84 0.93 4.11 8.63
N ALA A 85 -0.29 3.97 9.15
CA ALA A 85 -0.95 5.03 9.89
C ALA A 85 -0.19 5.39 11.17
N THR A 86 -0.02 6.70 11.38
CA THR A 86 0.41 7.26 12.64
C THR A 86 -0.81 7.42 13.55
N GLU A 87 -0.56 7.56 14.86
CA GLU A 87 -1.64 7.87 15.82
C GLU A 87 -2.42 9.11 15.38
N GLU A 88 -1.71 10.10 14.84
CA GLU A 88 -2.28 11.35 14.35
C GLU A 88 -3.22 11.15 13.17
N THR A 89 -2.89 10.30 12.19
CA THR A 89 -3.76 10.09 11.02
C THR A 89 -5.06 9.39 11.40
N PHE A 90 -5.02 8.43 12.33
CA PHE A 90 -6.24 7.84 12.90
C PHE A 90 -7.05 8.85 13.69
N GLU A 91 -6.42 9.68 14.54
CA GLU A 91 -7.12 10.73 15.29
C GLU A 91 -7.75 11.78 14.37
N GLN A 92 -7.10 12.13 13.26
CA GLN A 92 -7.68 13.01 12.25
C GLN A 92 -8.91 12.36 11.58
N HIS A 93 -8.83 11.08 11.19
CA HIS A 93 -9.98 10.39 10.58
C HIS A 93 -11.15 10.21 11.56
N LYS A 94 -10.88 9.97 12.85
CA LYS A 94 -11.91 9.88 13.90
C LYS A 94 -12.75 11.16 14.04
N LYS A 95 -12.20 12.33 13.70
CA LYS A 95 -12.90 13.62 13.73
C LYS A 95 -13.86 13.82 12.57
N LEU A 96 -13.76 13.00 11.52
CA LEU A 96 -14.65 13.08 10.36
C LEU A 96 -16.03 12.49 10.68
N ARG A 97 -17.05 12.95 9.95
CA ARG A 97 -18.41 12.38 10.02
C ARG A 97 -18.47 10.94 9.47
N THR A 98 -17.52 10.59 8.61
CA THR A 98 -17.37 9.29 7.95
C THR A 98 -16.38 8.36 8.67
N ARG A 99 -16.21 8.54 9.98
CA ARG A 99 -15.31 7.73 10.81
C ARG A 99 -15.72 6.24 10.81
N ALA A 100 -14.71 5.39 10.96
CA ALA A 100 -14.88 3.99 11.35
C ALA A 100 -15.18 3.87 12.85
N GLU A 101 -15.76 2.74 13.25
CA GLU A 101 -16.09 2.42 14.64
C GLU A 101 -14.85 2.04 15.46
N ALA A 102 -13.86 1.40 14.82
CA ALA A 102 -12.60 1.06 15.46
C ALA A 102 -11.41 1.17 14.51
N TYR A 103 -10.22 1.30 15.10
CA TYR A 103 -8.95 1.47 14.40
C TYR A 103 -7.93 0.57 15.08
N ILE A 104 -7.22 -0.24 14.30
CA ILE A 104 -6.23 -1.19 14.79
C ILE A 104 -4.95 -1.00 13.97
N LYS A 105 -3.84 -0.73 14.66
CA LYS A 105 -2.54 -0.57 14.02
C LYS A 105 -1.85 -1.93 13.89
N LYS A 106 -1.27 -2.22 12.72
CA LYS A 106 -0.40 -3.38 12.52
C LYS A 106 0.99 -3.09 13.10
N PRO A 107 1.68 -4.09 13.67
CA PRO A 107 1.24 -5.48 13.85
C PRO A 107 0.23 -5.62 14.99
N PHE A 108 -0.73 -6.54 14.84
CA PHE A 108 -1.73 -6.89 15.85
C PHE A 108 -1.88 -8.41 15.94
N THR A 109 -2.41 -8.89 17.05
CA THR A 109 -2.79 -10.30 17.22
C THR A 109 -4.21 -10.55 16.72
N MET A 110 -4.54 -11.80 16.38
CA MET A 110 -5.90 -12.16 15.97
C MET A 110 -6.91 -11.87 17.09
N ASP A 111 -6.51 -12.05 18.35
CA ASP A 111 -7.33 -11.76 19.52
C ASP A 111 -7.63 -10.27 19.68
N ASP A 112 -6.73 -9.37 19.28
CA ASP A 112 -7.01 -7.91 19.29
C ASP A 112 -8.18 -7.57 18.37
N VAL A 113 -8.18 -8.13 17.14
CA VAL A 113 -9.25 -7.90 16.17
C VAL A 113 -10.54 -8.56 16.63
N LEU A 114 -10.48 -9.79 17.15
CA LEU A 114 -11.65 -10.48 17.70
C LEU A 114 -12.24 -9.73 18.92
N GLY A 115 -11.41 -9.19 19.80
CA GLY A 115 -11.84 -8.42 20.96
C GLY A 115 -12.56 -7.12 20.58
N VAL A 116 -12.14 -6.49 19.48
CA VAL A 116 -12.84 -5.33 18.91
C VAL A 116 -14.11 -5.74 18.17
N ALA A 117 -14.03 -6.76 17.32
CA ALA A 117 -15.17 -7.28 16.55
C ALA A 117 -16.31 -7.76 17.46
N GLY A 118 -15.98 -8.38 18.59
CA GLY A 118 -16.95 -8.86 19.58
C GLY A 118 -17.78 -7.77 20.26
N LYS A 119 -17.40 -6.50 20.13
CA LYS A 119 -18.21 -5.36 20.60
C LYS A 119 -19.38 -5.07 19.65
N TYR A 120 -19.27 -5.48 18.39
CA TYR A 120 -20.20 -5.13 17.33
C TYR A 120 -20.99 -6.35 16.81
N VAL A 121 -20.42 -7.55 16.91
CA VAL A 121 -21.04 -8.81 16.47
C VAL A 121 -20.99 -9.83 17.60
N THR A 122 -22.07 -10.59 17.78
CA THR A 122 -22.11 -11.68 18.77
C THR A 122 -21.17 -12.81 18.36
N LEU A 123 -20.09 -12.99 19.12
CA LEU A 123 -19.15 -14.10 18.96
C LEU A 123 -19.63 -15.33 19.73
N SER A 124 -19.52 -16.50 19.12
CA SER A 124 -19.72 -17.77 19.84
C SER A 124 -18.49 -18.08 20.70
N ALA A 125 -18.70 -18.83 21.79
CA ALA A 125 -17.60 -19.33 22.61
C ALA A 125 -16.63 -20.16 21.74
N PRO A 126 -15.31 -20.05 21.95
CA PRO A 126 -14.34 -20.80 21.16
C PRO A 126 -14.66 -22.29 21.25
N SER A 127 -14.91 -22.95 20.12
CA SER A 127 -14.96 -24.40 20.08
C SER A 127 -13.56 -24.90 20.43
N ALA A 128 -13.40 -25.46 21.62
CA ALA A 128 -12.16 -26.04 22.10
C ALA A 128 -11.67 -27.09 21.09
N GLY A 129 -10.65 -26.75 20.30
CA GLY A 129 -10.10 -27.63 19.27
C GLY A 129 -9.26 -26.89 18.23
N ALA A 130 -8.17 -26.24 18.66
CA ALA A 130 -6.93 -26.00 17.90
C ALA A 130 -6.10 -24.92 18.61
N SER A 131 -5.37 -25.32 19.65
CA SER A 131 -4.24 -24.57 20.18
C SER A 131 -2.98 -25.23 19.61
N ASP A 132 -2.44 -24.68 18.53
CA ASP A 132 -1.02 -24.82 18.24
C ASP A 132 -0.35 -23.56 18.79
N GLU A 133 0.29 -23.74 19.94
CA GLU A 133 1.22 -22.78 20.51
C GLU A 133 2.38 -22.60 19.54
N VAL A 134 2.57 -21.37 19.05
CA VAL A 134 3.85 -20.96 18.46
C VAL A 134 4.48 -19.98 19.44
N GLU A 135 5.34 -20.52 20.31
CA GLU A 135 6.36 -19.73 21.01
C GLU A 135 7.21 -19.01 19.96
N VAL A 136 7.15 -17.68 19.93
CA VAL A 136 8.24 -16.87 19.42
C VAL A 136 8.82 -16.12 20.60
N SER A 137 9.95 -16.62 21.06
CA SER A 137 10.88 -15.96 21.97
C SER A 137 11.22 -14.56 21.45
N ILE A 138 10.97 -13.55 22.28
CA ILE A 138 11.54 -12.22 22.10
C ILE A 138 12.48 -12.01 23.28
N ASP A 139 13.78 -12.01 22.97
CA ASP A 139 14.84 -11.66 23.91
C ASP A 139 14.66 -10.23 24.43
N GLU A 140 14.97 -10.09 25.72
CA GLU A 140 15.09 -8.88 26.51
C GLU A 140 15.64 -7.66 25.76
N LEU A 141 14.89 -6.57 25.81
CA LEU A 141 15.48 -5.23 25.93
C LEU A 141 14.59 -4.38 26.84
N GLU A 142 14.89 -4.42 28.14
CA GLU A 142 14.42 -3.45 29.11
C GLU A 142 15.00 -2.07 28.81
N VAL A 143 14.13 -1.08 28.62
CA VAL A 143 14.46 0.32 28.86
C VAL A 143 13.34 0.90 29.73
N GLU A 144 13.58 0.84 31.05
CA GLU A 144 12.82 1.60 32.04
C GLU A 144 13.12 3.09 31.93
N LEU A 145 12.10 3.95 31.85
CA LEU A 145 12.13 5.31 32.40
C LEU A 145 10.72 5.75 32.84
N PRO A 146 10.60 6.64 33.85
CA PRO A 146 9.71 6.46 34.99
C PRO A 146 8.35 7.17 34.90
N HIS A 147 7.38 6.60 35.63
CA HIS A 147 6.06 7.17 35.88
C HIS A 147 6.10 8.44 36.74
N ALA A 148 5.32 9.45 36.37
CA ALA A 148 4.75 10.43 37.29
C ALA A 148 3.23 10.51 37.05
N PRO A 149 2.40 10.54 38.10
CA PRO A 149 0.95 10.41 37.98
C PRO A 149 0.29 11.77 37.79
N VAL A 150 -0.70 11.88 36.90
CA VAL A 150 -1.62 13.03 36.91
C VAL A 150 -3.05 12.53 37.07
N ALA A 151 -3.65 13.07 38.12
CA ALA A 151 -4.93 12.73 38.69
C ALA A 151 -6.13 13.04 37.77
N ALA A 152 -7.21 12.32 38.06
CA ALA A 152 -8.54 12.48 37.49
C ALA A 152 -9.12 13.89 37.66
N ALA A 153 -9.82 14.36 36.63
CA ALA A 153 -10.91 15.33 36.78
C ALA A 153 -11.99 15.12 35.71
N LYS A 154 -13.14 14.60 36.16
CA LYS A 154 -14.44 14.69 35.47
C LYS A 154 -14.88 16.15 35.42
N ARG A 155 -15.33 16.65 34.25
CA ARG A 155 -16.64 17.31 34.06
C ARG A 155 -16.84 17.72 32.58
N PRO A 156 -18.10 17.74 32.10
CA PRO A 156 -18.44 17.95 30.70
C PRO A 156 -18.52 19.45 30.38
N VAL A 157 -18.30 19.82 29.11
CA VAL A 157 -18.54 21.18 28.61
C VAL A 157 -19.51 21.09 27.41
N PRO A 158 -20.54 21.95 27.31
CA PRO A 158 -21.66 21.79 26.40
C PRO A 158 -21.38 22.33 24.99
N LEU A 159 -22.17 21.82 24.04
CA LEU A 159 -22.29 22.30 22.66
C LEU A 159 -22.78 23.76 22.61
N PRO A 160 -22.33 24.57 21.64
CA PRO A 160 -23.11 25.67 21.11
C PRO A 160 -23.82 25.27 19.81
N ASP A 161 -25.14 25.44 19.80
CA ASP A 161 -25.95 25.63 18.60
C ASP A 161 -25.50 26.89 17.87
N VAL A 162 -25.17 26.77 16.59
CA VAL A 162 -25.30 27.87 15.63
C VAL A 162 -25.76 27.31 14.29
N SER A 163 -26.99 27.65 13.96
CA SER A 163 -27.59 27.59 12.64
C SER A 163 -26.96 28.60 11.68
N ALA A 164 -27.11 28.29 10.39
CA ALA A 164 -27.12 29.18 9.22
C ALA A 164 -25.85 29.19 8.36
N ASP A 165 -26.05 28.60 7.18
CA ASP A 165 -25.73 29.10 5.84
C ASP A 165 -24.25 29.15 5.41
N GLU A 166 -23.83 28.12 4.68
CA GLU A 166 -22.82 28.25 3.61
C GLU A 166 -23.17 27.25 2.49
N GLU A 167 -23.32 27.81 1.29
CA GLU A 167 -23.62 27.13 0.03
C GLU A 167 -22.47 26.18 -0.37
N PHE A 168 -22.76 24.88 -0.51
CA PHE A 168 -21.81 23.93 -1.08
C PHE A 168 -22.06 23.74 -2.57
N LEU A 169 -21.06 24.13 -3.35
CA LEU A 169 -20.90 23.83 -4.77
C LEU A 169 -20.85 22.32 -5.00
N ASP A 170 -21.83 21.84 -5.76
CA ASP A 170 -21.94 20.51 -6.32
C ASP A 170 -20.85 20.30 -7.39
N VAL A 171 -19.97 19.32 -7.18
CA VAL A 171 -19.00 18.88 -8.20
C VAL A 171 -19.33 17.42 -8.53
N SER A 172 -20.22 17.27 -9.50
CA SER A 172 -20.50 16.00 -10.16
C SER A 172 -19.27 15.56 -10.96
N PHE A 173 -18.60 14.48 -10.54
CA PHE A 173 -17.63 13.77 -11.38
C PHE A 173 -18.39 12.73 -12.21
N GLY A 174 -18.56 13.03 -13.50
CA GLY A 174 -19.08 12.10 -14.49
C GLY A 174 -18.04 11.05 -14.86
N ASP A 175 -18.47 9.79 -14.86
CA ASP A 175 -17.73 8.60 -15.25
C ASP A 175 -17.16 8.71 -16.67
N GLY A 176 -15.85 8.46 -16.81
CA GLY A 176 -15.19 8.22 -18.08
C GLY A 176 -14.95 6.74 -18.27
N ASN A 177 -15.78 6.07 -19.07
CA ASN A 177 -15.40 4.82 -19.71
C ASN A 177 -15.65 4.89 -21.22
N GLY A 178 -14.54 4.81 -21.96
CA GLY A 178 -14.36 4.21 -23.28
C GLY A 178 -15.34 4.49 -24.42
N VAL A 179 -14.80 4.88 -25.58
CA VAL A 179 -14.57 3.97 -26.74
C VAL A 179 -14.44 4.77 -28.05
N SER A 180 -13.36 4.45 -28.77
CA SER A 180 -13.11 4.50 -30.22
C SER A 180 -13.47 5.73 -31.06
N ARG A 181 -12.39 6.34 -31.56
CA ARG A 181 -12.35 7.15 -32.78
C ARG A 181 -12.44 6.26 -34.02
N THR A 182 -13.32 6.59 -34.95
CA THR A 182 -13.10 6.39 -36.39
C THR A 182 -13.59 7.61 -37.17
N ARG A 183 -12.75 8.02 -38.14
CA ARG A 183 -12.94 8.84 -39.37
C ARG A 183 -14.32 9.50 -39.57
N SER A 184 -14.46 10.75 -40.01
CA SER A 184 -13.89 11.35 -41.23
C SER A 184 -14.24 12.84 -41.30
N ASP A 185 -13.40 13.61 -41.99
CA ASP A 185 -13.72 14.74 -42.87
C ASP A 185 -14.42 16.02 -42.34
N THR A 186 -13.66 17.11 -42.49
CA THR A 186 -13.99 18.30 -43.31
C THR A 186 -13.82 19.63 -42.57
N GLN A 187 -12.66 20.24 -42.82
CA GLN A 187 -12.38 21.65 -43.10
C GLN A 187 -12.89 22.74 -42.14
N LEU A 188 -11.97 23.60 -41.68
CA LEU A 188 -11.74 24.91 -42.32
C LEU A 188 -10.50 25.63 -41.73
N ASN A 189 -9.59 25.99 -42.64
CA ASN A 189 -8.59 27.07 -42.67
C ASN A 189 -8.10 27.68 -41.35
N ILE A 190 -6.85 27.48 -40.93
CA ILE A 190 -5.60 28.10 -41.48
C ILE A 190 -5.69 29.63 -41.55
N ALA A 191 -5.12 30.32 -40.54
CA ALA A 191 -3.88 31.08 -40.70
C ALA A 191 -3.58 31.94 -39.45
N SER A 192 -2.52 31.61 -38.73
CA SER A 192 -1.56 32.61 -38.22
C SER A 192 -0.39 32.65 -39.22
N PRO A 193 0.28 33.79 -39.40
CA PRO A 193 1.51 34.06 -38.61
C PRO A 193 1.59 35.54 -38.15
N GLU A 194 1.83 35.80 -36.87
CA GLU A 194 3.12 36.17 -36.24
C GLU A 194 3.51 37.67 -36.40
N PRO A 195 4.34 38.20 -35.47
CA PRO A 195 4.20 39.53 -34.87
C PRO A 195 5.23 40.55 -35.39
N PHE A 196 5.08 41.84 -35.04
CA PHE A 196 6.14 42.76 -34.55
C PHE A 196 5.62 44.21 -34.46
N GLY A 197 5.99 44.94 -33.41
CA GLY A 197 6.28 46.38 -33.51
C GLY A 197 5.36 47.40 -32.82
N GLN A 198 5.74 47.75 -31.58
CA GLN A 198 5.87 49.10 -30.99
C GLN A 198 4.73 50.15 -31.02
N GLU A 199 4.39 50.57 -29.78
CA GLU A 199 4.07 51.91 -29.27
C GLU A 199 3.20 52.87 -30.10
N SER A 200 2.01 53.18 -29.57
CA SER A 200 1.49 54.55 -29.51
C SER A 200 0.31 54.64 -28.54
N SER A 201 0.30 55.73 -27.77
CA SER A 201 -0.72 56.17 -26.82
C SER A 201 -2.08 56.48 -27.46
N ALA A 202 -3.15 56.06 -26.78
CA ALA A 202 -4.48 56.70 -26.80
C ALA A 202 -5.29 56.08 -25.65
N THR A 203 -5.44 56.71 -24.49
CA THR A 203 -6.58 57.58 -24.13
C THR A 203 -7.82 57.37 -24.99
N ASP A 204 -8.72 56.49 -24.53
CA ASP A 204 -10.15 56.60 -24.82
C ASP A 204 -10.95 55.78 -23.79
N VAL A 205 -11.28 56.42 -22.66
CA VAL A 205 -12.32 55.93 -21.75
C VAL A 205 -13.43 56.97 -21.77
N LEU A 206 -14.40 56.71 -22.64
CA LEU A 206 -15.82 57.06 -22.58
C LEU A 206 -16.18 58.11 -21.52
N GLU A 207 -16.07 59.39 -21.89
CA GLU A 207 -16.80 60.48 -21.24
C GLU A 207 -18.30 60.31 -21.54
N THR A 208 -19.06 59.83 -20.56
CA THR A 208 -20.50 60.11 -20.54
C THR A 208 -20.68 61.61 -20.30
N PRO A 209 -21.40 62.36 -21.16
CA PRO A 209 -21.55 63.79 -20.98
C PRO A 209 -22.34 64.07 -19.69
N PHE A 210 -21.70 64.76 -18.74
CA PHE A 210 -22.36 65.34 -17.58
C PHE A 210 -23.37 66.38 -18.08
N ILE A 211 -24.66 66.02 -18.07
CA ILE A 211 -25.74 66.97 -18.27
C ILE A 211 -25.74 67.89 -17.05
N ALA A 212 -25.21 69.09 -17.20
CA ALA A 212 -25.34 70.13 -16.20
C ALA A 212 -26.84 70.36 -15.93
N PRO A 213 -27.31 70.30 -14.67
CA PRO A 213 -28.69 70.67 -14.37
C PRO A 213 -28.90 72.11 -14.83
N ALA A 214 -30.02 72.36 -15.52
CA ALA A 214 -30.39 73.68 -16.03
C ALA A 214 -30.25 74.74 -14.92
N PRO A 215 -29.78 75.97 -15.23
CA PRO A 215 -29.66 77.01 -14.23
C PRO A 215 -31.02 77.24 -13.60
N VAL A 216 -31.14 76.95 -12.30
CA VAL A 216 -32.34 77.31 -11.54
C VAL A 216 -32.42 78.83 -11.58
N VAL A 217 -33.32 79.35 -12.40
CA VAL A 217 -33.65 80.78 -12.42
C VAL A 217 -34.36 81.07 -11.09
N VAL A 218 -33.58 81.44 -10.09
CA VAL A 218 -34.10 81.97 -8.84
C VAL A 218 -34.68 83.34 -9.17
N LYS A 219 -36.01 83.42 -9.25
CA LYS A 219 -36.74 84.69 -9.36
C LYS A 219 -36.26 85.59 -8.22
N ALA A 220 -35.68 86.75 -8.56
CA ALA A 220 -35.17 87.69 -7.57
C ALA A 220 -36.28 87.97 -6.53
N PRO A 221 -36.03 87.72 -5.23
CA PRO A 221 -37.04 88.00 -4.22
C PRO A 221 -37.32 89.51 -4.20
N ALA A 222 -38.61 89.86 -4.10
CA ALA A 222 -39.07 91.24 -3.98
C ALA A 222 -38.29 92.01 -2.89
N PRO A 223 -38.11 93.33 -3.05
CA PRO A 223 -37.35 94.14 -2.09
C PRO A 223 -37.92 93.93 -0.68
N ARG A 224 -37.10 93.34 0.20
CA ARG A 224 -37.46 93.11 1.60
C ARG A 224 -37.75 94.47 2.23
N GLN A 225 -38.93 94.61 2.84
CA GLN A 225 -39.18 95.69 3.77
C GLN A 225 -38.10 95.60 4.85
N THR A 226 -37.31 96.67 5.01
CA THR A 226 -36.32 96.80 6.08
C THR A 226 -37.07 97.00 7.39
N GLY A 227 -37.62 95.91 7.94
CA GLY A 227 -37.95 95.83 9.34
C GLY A 227 -36.65 95.92 10.12
N VAL A 228 -36.62 96.80 11.12
CA VAL A 228 -35.52 96.89 12.09
C VAL A 228 -35.41 95.50 12.73
N VAL A 229 -34.39 94.73 12.32
CA VAL A 229 -34.10 93.43 12.92
C VAL A 229 -33.70 93.72 14.35
N ASN A 230 -34.45 93.19 15.31
CA ASN A 230 -34.05 93.30 16.71
C ASN A 230 -32.68 92.61 16.87
N ASP A 231 -31.72 93.28 17.50
CA ASP A 231 -30.35 92.77 17.66
C ASP A 231 -30.30 91.35 18.23
N GLY A 232 -31.30 90.95 19.03
CA GLY A 232 -31.45 89.60 19.56
C GLY A 232 -31.77 88.51 18.51
N GLU A 233 -32.50 88.82 17.44
CA GLU A 233 -32.80 87.86 16.35
C GLU A 233 -31.59 87.65 15.45
N LEU A 234 -30.85 88.73 15.17
CA LEU A 234 -29.60 88.68 14.41
C LEU A 234 -28.52 87.87 15.15
N GLN A 235 -28.47 87.99 16.48
CA GLN A 235 -27.55 87.24 17.31
C GLN A 235 -27.89 85.75 17.34
N ARG A 236 -29.18 85.37 17.46
CA ARG A 236 -29.63 83.97 17.38
C ARG A 236 -29.28 83.33 16.03
N ALA A 237 -29.52 84.05 14.93
CA ALA A 237 -29.17 83.56 13.60
C ALA A 237 -27.64 83.38 13.43
N ARG A 238 -26.82 84.26 14.03
CA ARG A 238 -25.35 84.10 14.05
C ARG A 238 -24.91 82.87 14.84
N ASP A 239 -25.51 82.64 16.00
CA ASP A 239 -25.20 81.48 16.84
C ASP A 239 -25.64 80.17 16.17
N GLU A 240 -26.77 80.18 15.46
CA GLU A 240 -27.27 79.05 14.66
C GLU A 240 -26.37 78.74 13.47
N VAL A 241 -25.92 79.77 12.74
CA VAL A 241 -24.91 79.59 11.66
C VAL A 241 -23.59 79.05 12.20
N LYS A 242 -23.17 79.49 13.40
CA LYS A 242 -21.94 79.00 14.04
C LYS A 242 -22.05 77.53 14.46
N THR A 243 -23.20 77.13 15.00
CA THR A 243 -23.47 75.72 15.36
C THR A 243 -23.60 74.84 14.13
N LEU A 244 -24.27 75.30 13.06
CA LEU A 244 -24.34 74.58 11.80
C LEU A 244 -22.96 74.40 11.15
N ARG A 245 -22.10 75.44 11.16
CA ARG A 245 -20.72 75.33 10.67
C ARG A 245 -19.91 74.27 11.42
N LEU A 246 -20.01 74.24 12.75
CA LEU A 246 -19.33 73.21 13.55
C LEU A 246 -19.86 71.81 13.25
N ARG A 247 -21.16 71.68 12.96
CA ARG A 247 -21.75 70.40 12.58
C ARG A 247 -21.33 69.95 11.18
N VAL A 248 -21.26 70.86 10.21
CA VAL A 248 -20.72 70.59 8.88
C VAL A 248 -19.26 70.15 8.99
N GLN A 249 -18.43 70.87 9.74
CA GLN A 249 -17.03 70.52 9.94
C GLN A 249 -16.86 69.13 10.60
N ARG A 250 -17.73 68.78 11.56
CA ARG A 250 -17.73 67.44 12.16
C ARG A 250 -18.11 66.36 11.16
N LEU A 251 -19.15 66.59 10.36
CA LEU A 251 -19.59 65.64 9.33
C LEU A 251 -18.53 65.46 8.24
N GLU A 252 -17.82 66.54 7.88
CA GLU A 252 -16.68 66.47 6.95
C GLU A 252 -15.53 65.64 7.52
N GLN A 253 -15.20 65.80 8.81
CA GLN A 253 -14.22 64.96 9.49
C GLN A 253 -14.65 63.49 9.56
N GLU A 254 -15.89 63.22 9.94
CA GLU A 254 -16.43 61.84 9.97
C GLU A 254 -16.45 61.21 8.57
N ALA A 255 -16.70 61.99 7.52
CA ALA A 255 -16.66 61.52 6.14
C ALA A 255 -15.22 61.17 5.71
N GLN A 256 -14.25 62.03 6.02
CA GLN A 256 -12.83 61.79 5.73
C GLN A 256 -12.30 60.55 6.47
N GLU A 257 -12.64 60.38 7.75
CA GLU A 257 -12.24 59.19 8.52
C GLU A 257 -12.81 57.90 7.93
N LYS A 258 -14.08 57.92 7.50
CA LYS A 258 -14.72 56.76 6.86
C LYS A 258 -14.10 56.45 5.49
N GLU A 259 -13.72 57.46 4.74
CA GLU A 259 -13.04 57.29 3.45
C GLU A 259 -11.66 56.65 3.61
N VAL A 260 -10.87 57.12 4.58
CA VAL A 260 -9.57 56.50 4.91
C VAL A 260 -9.75 55.05 5.35
N ALA A 261 -10.70 54.78 6.26
CA ALA A 261 -10.98 53.42 6.73
C ALA A 261 -11.46 52.49 5.60
N PHE A 262 -12.24 53.00 4.65
CA PHE A 262 -12.67 52.25 3.48
C PHE A 262 -11.49 51.91 2.55
N ASN A 263 -10.62 52.87 2.27
CA ASN A 263 -9.43 52.67 1.43
C ASN A 263 -8.45 51.67 2.05
N ASP A 264 -8.23 51.73 3.37
CA ASP A 264 -7.40 50.75 4.09
C ASP A 264 -7.98 49.34 3.99
N ARG A 265 -9.31 49.20 4.13
CA ARG A 265 -10.00 47.91 3.98
C ARG A 265 -9.88 47.34 2.58
N LEU A 266 -10.02 48.20 1.56
CA LEU A 266 -9.87 47.81 0.15
C LEU A 266 -8.42 47.36 -0.16
N LEU A 267 -7.43 48.06 0.39
CA LEU A 267 -6.02 47.66 0.27
C LEU A 267 -5.76 46.28 0.90
N GLN A 268 -6.39 46.02 2.05
CA GLN A 268 -6.25 44.76 2.77
C GLN A 268 -6.90 43.59 2.03
N GLU A 269 -8.05 43.78 1.40
CA GLU A 269 -8.69 42.76 0.56
C GLU A 269 -7.89 42.49 -0.73
N SER A 270 -7.35 43.53 -1.38
CA SER A 270 -6.45 43.39 -2.52
C SER A 270 -5.20 42.56 -2.19
N ALA A 271 -4.61 42.76 -0.99
CA ALA A 271 -3.48 41.97 -0.52
C ALA A 271 -3.84 40.49 -0.34
N ARG A 272 -4.98 40.19 0.33
CA ARG A 272 -5.48 38.81 0.50
C ARG A 272 -5.74 38.13 -0.85
N GLY A 273 -6.28 38.85 -1.83
CA GLY A 273 -6.50 38.33 -3.18
C GLY A 273 -5.21 37.93 -3.88
N ARG A 274 -4.12 38.70 -3.72
CA ARG A 274 -2.79 38.38 -4.26
C ARG A 274 -2.20 37.13 -3.59
N ASP A 275 -2.29 37.03 -2.27
CA ASP A 275 -1.80 35.86 -1.52
C ASP A 275 -2.56 34.58 -1.90
N ALA A 276 -3.88 34.68 -2.11
CA ALA A 276 -4.70 33.57 -2.59
C ALA A 276 -4.31 33.12 -4.00
N LEU A 277 -4.03 34.07 -4.91
CA LEU A 277 -3.58 33.77 -6.27
C LEU A 277 -2.20 33.09 -6.27
N GLU A 278 -1.28 33.55 -5.41
CA GLU A 278 0.03 32.93 -5.26
C GLU A 278 -0.07 31.51 -4.70
N SER A 279 -0.94 31.30 -3.70
CA SER A 279 -1.22 29.99 -3.14
C SER A 279 -1.81 29.03 -4.19
N LYS A 280 -2.71 29.52 -5.05
CA LYS A 280 -3.28 28.73 -6.16
C LYS A 280 -2.23 28.34 -7.20
N LYS A 281 -1.26 29.22 -7.50
CA LYS A 281 -0.12 28.89 -8.37
C LYS A 281 0.78 27.82 -7.75
N LYS A 282 1.04 27.90 -6.44
CA LYS A 282 1.79 26.87 -5.69
C LYS A 282 1.05 25.53 -5.70
N LEU A 283 -0.27 25.53 -5.50
CA LEU A 283 -1.11 24.33 -5.58
C LEU A 283 -1.01 23.66 -6.97
N ALA A 284 -1.18 24.44 -8.04
CA ALA A 284 -1.05 23.93 -9.42
C ALA A 284 0.37 23.41 -9.73
N GLN A 285 1.40 23.95 -9.08
CA GLN A 285 2.75 23.42 -9.18
C GLN A 285 2.87 22.05 -8.49
N VAL A 286 2.35 21.94 -7.25
CA VAL A 286 2.33 20.68 -6.49
C VAL A 286 1.55 19.60 -7.23
N GLU A 287 0.42 19.92 -7.84
CA GLU A 287 -0.36 18.97 -8.65
C GLU A 287 0.44 18.45 -9.86
N ARG A 288 1.17 19.32 -10.55
CA ARG A 288 2.05 18.91 -11.67
C ARG A 288 3.18 18.00 -11.22
N ASP A 289 3.77 18.29 -10.07
CA ASP A 289 4.87 17.49 -9.53
C ASP A 289 4.35 16.14 -8.99
N LEU A 290 3.14 16.09 -8.45
CA LEU A 290 2.46 14.86 -8.04
C LEU A 290 2.24 13.92 -9.24
N VAL A 291 1.79 14.45 -10.39
CA VAL A 291 1.61 13.64 -11.62
C VAL A 291 2.94 13.07 -12.11
N LYS A 292 4.02 13.86 -12.09
CA LYS A 292 5.36 13.37 -12.45
C LYS A 292 5.83 12.27 -11.51
N PHE A 293 5.60 12.43 -10.21
CA PHE A 293 5.96 11.43 -9.21
C PHE A 293 5.19 10.12 -9.43
N GLN A 294 3.88 10.20 -9.72
CA GLN A 294 3.06 9.03 -10.04
C GLN A 294 3.56 8.30 -11.30
N GLN A 295 3.95 9.04 -12.35
CA GLN A 295 4.53 8.44 -13.55
C GLN A 295 5.88 7.74 -13.27
N GLN A 296 6.73 8.35 -12.43
CA GLN A 296 7.99 7.74 -12.01
C GLN A 296 7.76 6.47 -11.17
N ALA A 297 6.79 6.50 -10.25
CA ALA A 297 6.41 5.34 -9.46
C ALA A 297 5.87 4.20 -10.32
N ALA A 298 5.03 4.50 -11.33
CA ALA A 298 4.54 3.50 -12.28
C ALA A 298 5.68 2.86 -13.07
N LYS A 299 6.66 3.66 -13.53
CA LYS A 299 7.85 3.13 -14.22
C LYS A 299 8.70 2.25 -13.31
N ALA A 300 8.94 2.67 -12.07
CA ALA A 300 9.68 1.89 -11.09
C ALA A 300 8.98 0.54 -10.80
N HIS A 301 7.64 0.53 -10.77
CA HIS A 301 6.87 -0.70 -10.60
C HIS A 301 7.07 -1.66 -11.78
N THR A 302 6.98 -1.16 -13.02
CA THR A 302 7.23 -2.00 -14.21
C THR A 302 8.66 -2.53 -14.27
N ASP A 303 9.64 -1.72 -13.84
CA ASP A 303 11.04 -2.16 -13.76
C ASP A 303 11.21 -3.25 -12.68
N ALA A 304 10.53 -3.10 -11.53
CA ALA A 304 10.54 -4.11 -10.46
C ALA A 304 9.88 -5.43 -10.87
N GLU A 305 8.77 -5.38 -11.61
CA GLU A 305 8.11 -6.57 -12.16
C GLU A 305 9.01 -7.31 -13.15
N SER A 306 9.72 -6.58 -14.01
CA SER A 306 10.71 -7.14 -14.94
C SER A 306 11.85 -7.86 -14.20
N VAL A 307 12.39 -7.24 -13.15
CA VAL A 307 13.43 -7.85 -12.30
C VAL A 307 12.91 -9.09 -11.58
N GLN A 308 11.67 -9.06 -11.05
CA GLN A 308 11.06 -10.24 -10.43
C GLN A 308 10.85 -11.38 -11.43
N ALA A 309 10.45 -11.08 -12.67
CA ALA A 309 10.31 -12.08 -13.72
C ALA A 309 11.66 -12.75 -14.05
N GLN A 310 12.73 -11.96 -14.19
CA GLN A 310 14.08 -12.49 -14.40
C GLN A 310 14.55 -13.35 -13.22
N LEU A 311 14.25 -12.94 -11.98
CA LEU A 311 14.59 -13.71 -10.79
C LEU A 311 13.89 -15.07 -10.77
N ARG A 312 12.59 -15.12 -11.12
CA ARG A 312 11.83 -16.38 -11.22
C ARG A 312 12.42 -17.30 -12.30
N GLU A 313 12.82 -16.75 -13.44
CA GLU A 313 13.46 -17.54 -14.51
C GLU A 313 14.80 -18.13 -14.05
N MET A 314 15.66 -17.33 -13.40
CA MET A 314 16.92 -17.84 -12.82
C MET A 314 16.69 -18.90 -11.74
N GLN A 315 15.66 -18.74 -10.91
CA GLN A 315 15.31 -19.74 -9.89
C GLN A 315 14.89 -21.06 -10.53
N ALA A 316 14.04 -21.01 -11.57
CA ALA A 316 13.64 -22.21 -12.31
C ALA A 316 14.84 -22.90 -13.01
N GLN A 317 15.78 -22.12 -13.55
CA GLN A 317 17.03 -22.67 -14.12
C GLN A 317 17.89 -23.35 -13.04
N ASN A 318 18.02 -22.75 -11.86
CA ASN A 318 18.76 -23.34 -10.74
C ASN A 318 18.12 -24.64 -10.22
N GLU A 319 16.79 -24.70 -10.17
CA GLU A 319 16.08 -25.95 -9.87
C GLU A 319 16.35 -27.03 -10.92
N GLY A 320 16.34 -26.66 -12.20
CA GLY A 320 16.73 -27.55 -13.31
C GLY A 320 18.13 -28.12 -13.14
N ILE A 321 19.13 -27.26 -12.88
CA ILE A 321 20.52 -27.68 -12.61
C ILE A 321 20.59 -28.57 -11.36
N GLY A 322 19.81 -28.25 -10.31
CA GLY A 322 19.72 -29.06 -9.10
C GLY A 322 19.22 -30.48 -9.39
N ASN A 323 18.18 -30.61 -10.20
CA ASN A 323 17.61 -31.90 -10.61
C ASN A 323 18.60 -32.71 -11.45
N GLU A 324 19.28 -32.09 -12.42
CA GLU A 324 20.32 -32.75 -13.22
C GLU A 324 21.49 -33.23 -12.35
N ARG A 325 21.93 -32.41 -11.38
CA ARG A 325 22.97 -32.78 -10.43
C ARG A 325 22.54 -33.95 -9.55
N GLY A 326 21.27 -33.99 -9.13
CA GLY A 326 20.67 -35.12 -8.43
C GLY A 326 20.74 -36.40 -9.25
N ALA A 327 20.25 -36.37 -10.49
CA ALA A 327 20.28 -37.51 -11.40
C ALA A 327 21.71 -38.03 -11.69
N LEU A 328 22.68 -37.12 -11.83
CA LEU A 328 24.09 -37.49 -11.96
C LEU A 328 24.64 -38.16 -10.69
N THR A 329 24.25 -37.67 -9.51
CA THR A 329 24.65 -38.25 -8.22
C THR A 329 24.11 -39.67 -8.07
N ASP A 330 22.85 -39.91 -8.42
CA ASP A 330 22.25 -41.24 -8.41
C ASP A 330 22.95 -42.18 -9.39
N LYS A 331 23.29 -41.68 -10.58
CA LYS A 331 24.02 -42.47 -11.59
C LYS A 331 25.44 -42.81 -11.13
N ILE A 332 26.12 -41.89 -10.43
CA ILE A 332 27.41 -42.18 -9.80
C ILE A 332 27.26 -43.25 -8.72
N ALA A 333 26.23 -43.18 -7.87
CA ALA A 333 25.98 -44.19 -6.85
C ALA A 333 25.76 -45.59 -7.48
N GLN A 334 24.94 -45.69 -8.53
CA GLN A 334 24.73 -46.93 -9.27
C GLN A 334 26.04 -47.48 -9.87
N LEU A 335 26.89 -46.62 -10.43
CA LEU A 335 28.19 -47.03 -10.97
C LEU A 335 29.13 -47.53 -9.86
N VAL A 336 29.15 -46.86 -8.70
CA VAL A 336 29.95 -47.30 -7.54
C VAL A 336 29.50 -48.67 -7.07
N ASP A 337 28.20 -48.92 -6.97
CA ASP A 337 27.68 -50.24 -6.58
C ASP A 337 28.00 -51.30 -7.62
N LYS A 338 27.92 -50.97 -8.92
CA LYS A 338 28.32 -51.90 -9.98
C LYS A 338 29.81 -52.24 -9.92
N VAL A 339 30.66 -51.26 -9.61
CA VAL A 339 32.11 -51.48 -9.41
C VAL A 339 32.36 -52.41 -8.21
N ARG A 340 31.60 -52.26 -7.11
CA ARG A 340 31.69 -53.17 -5.96
C ARG A 340 31.28 -54.60 -6.30
N GLU A 341 30.19 -54.76 -7.05
CA GLU A 341 29.71 -56.07 -7.53
C GLU A 341 30.78 -56.75 -8.40
N LEU A 342 31.32 -56.05 -9.39
CA LEU A 342 32.39 -56.57 -10.26
C LEU A 342 33.68 -56.89 -9.47
N ALA A 343 34.01 -56.11 -8.44
CA ALA A 343 35.14 -56.41 -7.57
C ALA A 343 34.93 -57.72 -6.78
N ALA A 344 33.70 -57.95 -6.29
CA ALA A 344 33.35 -59.20 -5.60
C ALA A 344 33.41 -60.41 -6.55
N GLU A 345 32.92 -60.27 -7.78
CA GLU A 345 33.04 -61.30 -8.83
C GLU A 345 34.50 -61.63 -9.13
N ARG A 346 35.34 -60.61 -9.33
CA ARG A 346 36.79 -60.77 -9.55
C ARG A 346 37.45 -61.55 -8.41
N ASP A 347 37.11 -61.21 -7.16
CA ASP A 347 37.70 -61.87 -5.98
C ASP A 347 37.16 -63.29 -5.79
N GLY A 348 35.96 -63.60 -6.28
CA GLY A 348 35.45 -64.96 -6.46
C GLY A 348 36.29 -65.76 -7.46
N LEU A 349 36.45 -65.25 -8.68
CA LEU A 349 37.25 -65.89 -9.73
C LEU A 349 38.72 -66.09 -9.32
N ARG A 350 39.30 -65.14 -8.58
CA ARG A 350 40.67 -65.30 -8.04
C ARG A 350 40.79 -66.47 -7.07
N ARG A 351 39.78 -66.69 -6.22
CA ARG A 351 39.74 -67.84 -5.30
C ARG A 351 39.61 -69.16 -6.07
N GLU A 352 38.74 -69.20 -7.08
CA GLU A 352 38.61 -70.37 -7.95
C GLU A 352 39.91 -70.69 -8.68
N LEU A 353 40.58 -69.67 -9.24
CA LEU A 353 41.89 -69.83 -9.88
C LEU A 353 42.94 -70.39 -8.91
N ALA A 354 42.98 -69.88 -7.68
CA ALA A 354 43.90 -70.39 -6.65
C ALA A 354 43.62 -71.87 -6.33
N ASN A 355 42.34 -72.25 -6.18
CA ASN A 355 41.94 -73.64 -5.95
C ASN A 355 42.35 -74.56 -7.12
N ILE A 356 42.15 -74.11 -8.37
CA ILE A 356 42.55 -74.86 -9.56
C ILE A 356 44.07 -75.03 -9.62
N GLN A 357 44.83 -73.96 -9.31
CA GLN A 357 46.29 -74.03 -9.28
C GLN A 357 46.80 -75.00 -8.20
N GLU A 358 46.17 -75.03 -7.03
CA GLU A 358 46.51 -75.97 -5.97
C GLU A 358 46.17 -77.42 -6.36
N ALA A 359 44.98 -77.66 -6.92
CA ALA A 359 44.59 -78.96 -7.45
C ALA A 359 45.57 -79.46 -8.54
N SER A 360 46.00 -78.57 -9.44
CA SER A 360 46.98 -78.88 -10.48
C SER A 360 48.36 -79.22 -9.90
N ARG A 361 48.85 -78.49 -8.88
CA ARG A 361 50.11 -78.84 -8.18
C ARG A 361 50.03 -80.20 -7.48
N ASN A 362 48.91 -80.49 -6.83
CA ASN A 362 48.69 -81.77 -6.16
C ASN A 362 48.62 -82.93 -7.16
N ALA A 363 48.01 -82.71 -8.33
CA ALA A 363 48.02 -83.69 -9.41
C ALA A 363 49.45 -83.92 -9.95
N ALA A 364 50.23 -82.86 -10.14
CA ALA A 364 51.62 -82.95 -10.60
C ALA A 364 52.51 -83.74 -9.62
N SER A 365 52.39 -83.49 -8.31
CA SER A 365 53.12 -84.26 -7.29
C SER A 365 52.65 -85.72 -7.21
N GLY A 366 51.35 -85.98 -7.41
CA GLY A 366 50.80 -87.32 -7.55
C GLY A 366 51.41 -88.11 -8.71
N VAL A 367 51.61 -87.47 -9.87
CA VAL A 367 52.27 -88.08 -11.03
C VAL A 367 53.73 -88.41 -10.72
N GLU A 368 54.48 -87.50 -10.09
CA GLU A 368 55.89 -87.72 -9.74
C GLU A 368 56.06 -88.89 -8.74
N THR A 369 55.16 -89.01 -7.76
CA THR A 369 55.18 -90.13 -6.81
C THR A 369 54.84 -91.47 -7.46
N ALA A 370 53.88 -91.49 -8.39
CA ALA A 370 53.52 -92.68 -9.15
C ALA A 370 54.67 -93.15 -10.06
N GLU A 371 55.42 -92.23 -10.68
CA GLU A 371 56.61 -92.58 -11.45
C GLU A 371 57.71 -93.19 -10.58
N LYS A 372 57.99 -92.61 -9.41
CA LYS A 372 58.95 -93.19 -8.44
C LYS A 372 58.53 -94.59 -7.98
N MET A 373 57.23 -94.84 -7.78
CA MET A 373 56.73 -96.18 -7.47
C MET A 373 56.90 -97.15 -8.64
N LYS A 374 56.62 -96.73 -9.87
CA LYS A 374 56.81 -97.53 -11.08
C LYS A 374 58.27 -97.91 -11.28
N GLU A 375 59.20 -97.00 -11.00
CA GLU A 375 60.63 -97.29 -11.08
C GLU A 375 61.10 -98.23 -9.97
N LYS A 376 60.62 -98.08 -8.73
CA LYS A 376 60.87 -99.06 -7.66
C LYS A 376 60.33 -100.44 -8.01
N ALA A 377 59.12 -100.51 -8.59
CA ALA A 377 58.53 -101.77 -9.04
C ALA A 377 59.35 -102.43 -10.15
N ARG A 378 59.84 -101.65 -11.12
CA ARG A 378 60.76 -102.15 -12.16
C ARG A 378 62.05 -102.73 -11.56
N LYS A 379 62.71 -101.98 -10.67
CA LYS A 379 63.92 -102.46 -9.98
C LYS A 379 63.66 -103.74 -9.18
N ALA A 380 62.51 -103.86 -8.52
CA ALA A 380 62.14 -105.07 -7.80
C ALA A 380 61.91 -106.26 -8.75
N VAL A 381 61.30 -106.04 -9.92
CA VAL A 381 61.12 -107.05 -10.97
C VAL A 381 62.46 -107.49 -11.55
N ASP A 382 63.39 -106.57 -11.80
CA ASP A 382 64.74 -106.89 -12.28
C ASP A 382 65.54 -107.72 -11.27
N ILE A 383 65.47 -107.36 -9.97
CA ILE A 383 66.09 -108.15 -8.89
C ILE A 383 65.46 -109.54 -8.81
N ALA A 384 64.13 -109.64 -8.91
CA ALA A 384 63.44 -110.93 -8.88
C ALA A 384 63.85 -111.81 -10.08
N MET A 385 64.05 -111.23 -11.27
CA MET A 385 64.54 -111.95 -12.45
C MET A 385 66.01 -112.39 -12.28
N GLN A 386 66.87 -111.54 -11.72
CA GLN A 386 68.26 -111.92 -11.40
C GLN A 386 68.32 -113.09 -10.41
N LEU A 387 67.53 -113.05 -9.34
CA LEU A 387 67.44 -114.14 -8.38
C LEU A 387 66.90 -115.43 -9.03
N LEU A 388 65.94 -115.31 -9.95
CA LEU A 388 65.39 -116.45 -10.69
C LEU A 388 66.44 -117.11 -11.58
N ASP A 389 67.24 -116.30 -12.28
CA ASP A 389 68.36 -116.76 -13.12
C ASP A 389 69.49 -117.36 -12.28
N GLU A 390 69.82 -116.78 -11.12
CA GLU A 390 70.77 -117.39 -10.16
C GLU A 390 70.28 -118.76 -9.65
N THR A 391 68.99 -118.91 -9.32
CA THR A 391 68.43 -120.23 -8.98
C THR A 391 68.39 -121.21 -10.15
N ARG A 392 68.28 -120.73 -11.40
CA ARG A 392 68.37 -121.57 -12.61
C ARG A 392 69.79 -122.03 -12.90
N MET A 393 70.80 -121.26 -12.51
CA MET A 393 72.21 -121.60 -12.68
C MET A 393 72.76 -122.47 -11.52
N ALA A 394 72.04 -122.55 -10.40
CA ALA A 394 72.36 -123.39 -9.24
C ALA A 394 71.74 -124.80 -9.30
N HIS A 395 70.87 -125.07 -10.28
CA HIS A 395 70.33 -126.39 -10.65
C HIS A 395 71.01 -126.90 -11.91
#